data_AF-A0AAE3K3J2-F1
#
_entry.id   AF-A0AAE3K3J2-F1
#
_cell.length_a   1.000
_cell.length_b   1.000
_cell.length_c   1.000
_cell.angle_alpha   90.00
_cell.angle_beta   90.00
_cell.angle_gamma   90.00
#
_symmetry.space_group_name_H-M   'P 1'
#
loop_
_entity.id
_entity.type
_entity.pdbx_description
1 polymer ?
#
loop_
_entity_poly.entity_id
_entity_poly.type
_entity_poly.pdbx_seq_one_letter_code
_entity_poly.pdbx_strand_id
1 'polypeptide(L)'
;MNIFILEGYTRSKSVDRLIKIFNEKYPKKIIVEREKSNKYEIKEDPPTVFSLPKVLKPFELIAGIYGTPSYWEINPTILFAFTFPLFFALMFPDAGDGLVVLMFSIFLYRYSVRKNSYQLIQISEVLGISSFLSIIIGMLIREFFGPLSIEGTKEILPNDPQATVGPLYYIWPISPKIALELSATIPFGNFSEPVFGLIDAMIIAILIGALTMLLSNILGMYNTIHKVGIKASLFENLPILIIYSSISLLFLYGFTNPRNYFKETISLLSSLLDVVLKFPNSPLESPQNFISFTVIILIIFGLLYSGYSHYHILTRFKRKRSSLSEAFIEGVFEPLLLLVSNTISFIRLLVLGMAHYFILYAFSYFALMSANTPNTIKILMNPVSLTILILGNLLAIGLEGSMAFIQSLRLNLYELGGKFCLCNGRPFEPSISYVKVILD
;
A
#
# COMPACT_ATOMS: atom_id res chain seq x y z
N MET A 1 3.69 5.77 -60.07
CA MET A 1 4.45 4.90 -59.16
C MET A 1 3.81 5.08 -57.79
N ASN A 2 2.97 4.13 -57.35
CA ASN A 2 2.21 4.31 -56.10
C ASN A 2 3.13 3.93 -54.93
N ILE A 3 3.62 4.94 -54.22
CA ILE A 3 4.42 4.77 -53.01
C ILE A 3 3.43 4.67 -51.84
N PHE A 4 3.44 3.52 -51.15
CA PHE A 4 2.69 3.35 -49.90
C PHE A 4 3.66 3.60 -48.74
N ILE A 5 3.30 4.56 -47.88
CA ILE A 5 4.05 4.89 -46.67
C ILE A 5 3.33 4.23 -45.49
N LEU A 6 4.05 3.42 -44.73
CA LEU A 6 3.58 2.73 -43.52
C LEU A 6 4.38 3.25 -42.34
N GLU A 7 3.72 3.99 -41.45
CA GLU A 7 4.28 4.49 -40.20
C GLU A 7 3.76 3.65 -39.04
N GLY A 8 4.64 3.33 -38.08
CA GLY A 8 4.25 2.54 -36.92
C GLY A 8 5.35 2.40 -35.89
N TYR A 9 4.95 2.15 -34.65
CA TYR A 9 5.86 1.95 -33.54
C TYR A 9 6.30 0.49 -33.45
N THR A 10 7.59 0.28 -33.21
CA THR A 10 8.14 -1.04 -32.87
C THR A 10 9.08 -0.93 -31.69
N ARG A 11 9.27 -2.05 -30.98
CA ARG A 11 10.23 -2.09 -29.87
C ARG A 11 11.63 -1.82 -30.41
N SER A 12 12.39 -0.96 -29.74
CA SER A 12 13.76 -0.61 -30.12
C SER A 12 14.65 -1.84 -30.33
N LYS A 13 14.50 -2.87 -29.49
CA LYS A 13 15.22 -4.15 -29.57
C LYS A 13 14.86 -5.00 -30.81
N SER A 14 13.73 -4.73 -31.45
CA SER A 14 13.19 -5.50 -32.57
C SER A 14 13.41 -4.83 -33.93
N VAL A 15 13.90 -3.57 -33.95
CA VAL A 15 14.16 -2.80 -35.19
C VAL A 15 15.16 -3.53 -36.08
N ASP A 16 16.32 -3.93 -35.54
CA ASP A 16 17.37 -4.58 -36.34
C ASP A 16 16.92 -5.93 -36.91
N ARG A 17 16.09 -6.66 -36.16
CA ARG A 17 15.50 -7.92 -36.61
C ARG A 17 14.48 -7.69 -37.74
N LEU A 18 13.66 -6.65 -37.64
CA LEU A 18 12.71 -6.29 -38.68
C LEU A 18 13.42 -5.89 -39.98
N ILE A 19 14.47 -5.06 -39.89
CA ILE A 19 15.27 -4.65 -41.05
C ILE A 19 15.87 -5.87 -41.76
N LYS A 20 16.42 -6.83 -41.01
CA LYS A 20 16.93 -8.08 -41.59
C LYS A 20 15.84 -8.87 -42.33
N ILE A 21 14.68 -9.07 -41.70
CA ILE A 21 13.56 -9.82 -42.30
C ILE A 21 13.05 -9.14 -43.59
N PHE A 22 12.92 -7.81 -43.60
CA PHE A 22 12.48 -7.08 -44.79
C PHE A 22 13.49 -7.14 -45.93
N ASN A 23 14.78 -7.02 -45.62
CA ASN A 23 15.85 -7.12 -46.62
C ASN A 23 15.96 -8.54 -47.21
N GLU A 24 15.73 -9.58 -46.41
CA GLU A 24 15.72 -10.98 -46.87
C GLU A 24 14.49 -11.30 -47.73
N LYS A 25 13.28 -10.87 -47.32
CA LYS A 25 12.04 -11.20 -48.03
C LYS A 25 11.76 -10.31 -49.24
N TYR A 26 12.19 -9.05 -49.24
CA TYR A 26 11.85 -8.07 -50.28
C TYR A 26 13.05 -7.22 -50.70
N PRO A 27 14.11 -7.82 -51.27
CA PRO A 27 15.26 -7.06 -51.73
C PRO A 27 14.86 -5.99 -52.77
N LYS A 28 15.29 -4.74 -52.55
CA LYS A 28 15.13 -3.56 -53.42
C LYS A 28 13.73 -2.92 -53.54
N LYS A 29 12.73 -3.32 -52.75
CA LYS A 29 11.38 -2.71 -52.78
C LYS A 29 11.02 -1.84 -51.57
N ILE A 30 11.81 -1.87 -50.50
CA ILE A 30 11.49 -1.21 -49.23
C ILE A 30 12.66 -0.32 -48.81
N ILE A 31 12.38 0.95 -48.56
CA ILE A 31 13.30 1.89 -47.91
C ILE A 31 12.83 1.98 -46.45
N VAL A 32 13.67 1.57 -45.51
CA VAL A 32 13.36 1.67 -44.08
C VAL A 32 14.10 2.87 -43.53
N GLU A 33 13.36 3.93 -43.21
CA GLU A 33 13.91 5.11 -42.56
C GLU A 33 13.73 5.00 -41.05
N ARG A 34 14.82 5.12 -40.30
CA ARG A 34 14.78 5.09 -38.84
C ARG A 34 14.71 6.52 -38.34
N GLU A 35 13.52 6.96 -37.98
CA GLU A 35 13.40 8.18 -37.21
C GLU A 35 13.82 7.89 -35.75
N LYS A 36 15.05 8.26 -35.40
CA LYS A 36 15.45 8.33 -33.99
C LYS A 36 14.79 9.59 -33.44
N SER A 37 13.55 9.45 -32.97
CA SER A 37 12.93 10.55 -32.25
C SER A 37 13.82 10.92 -31.05
N ASN A 38 14.41 12.11 -31.10
CA ASN A 38 14.98 12.74 -29.92
C ASN A 38 13.83 12.96 -28.94
N LYS A 39 14.07 12.73 -27.64
CA LYS A 39 13.06 12.82 -26.57
C LYS A 39 12.24 14.14 -26.55
N TYR A 40 12.71 15.16 -27.26
CA TYR A 40 12.15 16.51 -27.34
C TYR A 40 11.43 16.81 -28.68
N GLU A 41 11.43 15.87 -29.65
CA GLU A 41 10.80 16.00 -30.98
C GLU A 41 9.79 14.87 -31.24
N ILE A 42 9.16 14.36 -30.19
CA ILE A 42 8.06 13.40 -30.33
C ILE A 42 6.79 14.19 -30.66
N LYS A 43 6.23 14.04 -31.87
CA LYS A 43 4.94 14.64 -32.25
C LYS A 43 3.76 14.00 -31.52
N GLU A 44 3.83 12.70 -31.22
CA GLU A 44 2.83 11.94 -30.48
C GLU A 44 3.46 10.96 -29.50
N ASP A 45 2.92 10.90 -28.28
CA ASP A 45 3.40 10.02 -27.23
C ASP A 45 3.42 8.56 -27.69
N PRO A 46 4.59 7.89 -27.65
CA PRO A 46 4.70 6.52 -28.12
C PRO A 46 3.90 5.57 -27.21
N PRO A 47 3.40 4.45 -27.77
CA PRO A 47 2.72 3.44 -26.98
C PRO A 47 3.67 2.78 -25.98
N THR A 48 3.15 2.48 -24.79
CA THR A 48 3.93 1.98 -23.66
C THR A 48 4.04 0.45 -23.70
N VAL A 49 5.27 -0.06 -23.63
CA VAL A 49 5.59 -1.47 -23.34
C VAL A 49 6.56 -1.51 -22.19
N PHE A 50 6.29 -2.36 -21.22
CA PHE A 50 7.28 -2.76 -20.22
C PHE A 50 7.36 -4.27 -20.11
N SER A 51 8.54 -4.75 -19.69
CA SER A 51 8.77 -6.16 -19.37
C SER A 51 8.99 -6.27 -17.87
N LEU A 52 8.01 -6.83 -17.16
CA LEU A 52 8.12 -7.09 -15.73
C LEU A 52 8.73 -8.48 -15.48
N PRO A 53 9.54 -8.65 -14.41
CA PRO A 53 9.96 -9.97 -13.95
C PRO A 53 8.73 -10.80 -13.55
N LYS A 54 8.83 -12.12 -13.65
CA LYS A 54 7.68 -13.04 -13.46
C LYS A 54 6.93 -12.82 -12.15
N VAL A 55 7.64 -12.46 -11.08
CA VAL A 55 7.05 -12.21 -9.74
C VAL A 55 6.18 -10.95 -9.69
N LEU A 56 6.46 -9.93 -10.52
CA LEU A 56 5.73 -8.66 -10.52
C LEU A 56 4.56 -8.63 -11.51
N LYS A 57 4.55 -9.54 -12.50
CA LYS A 57 3.47 -9.65 -13.50
C LYS A 57 2.05 -9.80 -12.95
N PRO A 58 1.79 -10.48 -11.82
CA PRO A 58 0.43 -10.59 -11.28
C PRO A 58 -0.17 -9.23 -10.93
N PHE A 59 0.66 -8.31 -10.43
CA PHE A 59 0.24 -6.99 -9.98
C PHE A 59 -0.05 -6.01 -11.13
N GLU A 60 0.29 -6.38 -12.37
CA GLU A 60 -0.04 -5.59 -13.56
C GLU A 60 -1.55 -5.45 -13.75
N LEU A 61 -2.33 -6.47 -13.35
CA LEU A 61 -3.79 -6.40 -13.34
C LEU A 61 -4.30 -5.28 -12.44
N ILE A 62 -3.71 -5.15 -11.24
CA ILE A 62 -4.08 -4.11 -10.27
C ILE A 62 -3.74 -2.74 -10.83
N ALA A 63 -2.51 -2.58 -11.35
CA ALA A 63 -2.08 -1.35 -11.98
C ALA A 63 -2.97 -0.97 -13.19
N GLY A 64 -3.38 -1.95 -13.98
CA GLY A 64 -4.23 -1.76 -15.16
C GLY A 64 -5.64 -1.24 -14.84
N ILE A 65 -6.14 -1.44 -13.62
CA ILE A 65 -7.40 -0.82 -13.17
C ILE A 65 -7.28 0.70 -13.10
N TYR A 66 -6.09 1.20 -12.72
CA TYR A 66 -5.83 2.64 -12.65
C TYR A 66 -5.61 3.24 -14.04
N GLY A 67 -4.86 2.55 -14.89
CA GLY A 67 -4.60 2.96 -16.26
C GLY A 67 -3.21 2.57 -16.76
N THR A 68 -2.96 2.86 -18.03
CA THR A 68 -1.68 2.56 -18.67
C THR A 68 -0.68 3.70 -18.43
N PRO A 69 0.48 3.45 -17.80
CA PRO A 69 1.46 4.49 -17.55
C PRO A 69 1.98 5.09 -18.86
N SER A 70 2.29 6.38 -18.84
CA SER A 70 2.93 7.05 -19.99
C SER A 70 4.34 6.50 -20.22
N TYR A 71 4.89 6.67 -21.43
CA TYR A 71 6.19 6.10 -21.80
C TYR A 71 7.36 6.53 -20.88
N TRP A 72 7.29 7.72 -20.29
CA TRP A 72 8.30 8.26 -19.38
C TRP A 72 7.99 8.05 -17.89
N GLU A 73 6.83 7.46 -17.55
CA GLU A 73 6.40 7.28 -16.16
C GLU A 73 6.94 5.97 -15.59
N ILE A 74 7.33 6.01 -14.31
CA ILE A 74 7.59 4.80 -13.55
C ILE A 74 6.32 3.95 -13.49
N ASN A 75 6.46 2.66 -13.78
CA ASN A 75 5.34 1.72 -13.71
C ASN A 75 4.86 1.53 -12.26
N PRO A 76 3.58 1.83 -11.94
CA PRO A 76 3.01 1.66 -10.60
C PRO A 76 3.03 0.21 -10.09
N THR A 77 3.10 -0.76 -10.99
CA THR A 77 3.14 -2.19 -10.66
C THR A 77 4.27 -2.54 -9.69
N ILE A 78 5.43 -1.88 -9.82
CA ILE A 78 6.58 -2.17 -8.96
C ILE A 78 6.25 -1.79 -7.51
N LEU A 79 5.66 -0.62 -7.29
CA LEU A 79 5.27 -0.16 -5.96
C LEU A 79 4.16 -1.06 -5.41
N PHE A 80 3.12 -1.31 -6.20
CA PHE A 80 1.96 -2.11 -5.78
C PHE A 80 2.32 -3.54 -5.43
N ALA A 81 3.31 -4.14 -6.10
CA ALA A 81 3.76 -5.48 -5.76
C ALA A 81 4.37 -5.61 -4.36
N PHE A 82 4.85 -4.52 -3.77
CA PHE A 82 5.33 -4.50 -2.39
C PHE A 82 4.27 -4.00 -1.41
N THR A 83 3.59 -2.89 -1.73
CA THR A 83 2.64 -2.24 -0.81
C THR A 83 1.32 -3.01 -0.72
N PHE A 84 0.85 -3.63 -1.79
CA PHE A 84 -0.43 -4.35 -1.78
C PHE A 84 -0.41 -5.59 -0.87
N PRO A 85 0.54 -6.53 -1.01
CA PRO A 85 0.63 -7.67 -0.08
C PRO A 85 0.83 -7.22 1.36
N LEU A 86 1.63 -6.17 1.59
CA LEU A 86 1.91 -5.64 2.91
C LEU A 86 0.65 -5.09 3.58
N PHE A 87 -0.14 -4.27 2.88
CA PHE A 87 -1.38 -3.71 3.41
C PHE A 87 -2.40 -4.80 3.70
N PHE A 88 -2.52 -5.79 2.81
CA PHE A 88 -3.39 -6.93 3.02
C PHE A 88 -2.98 -7.72 4.28
N ALA A 89 -1.69 -8.03 4.42
CA ALA A 89 -1.18 -8.81 5.54
C ALA A 89 -1.32 -8.08 6.89
N LEU A 90 -1.27 -6.74 6.90
CA LEU A 90 -1.51 -5.93 8.09
C LEU A 90 -3.00 -5.77 8.44
N MET A 91 -3.89 -5.78 7.44
CA MET A 91 -5.34 -5.77 7.64
C MET A 91 -5.90 -7.14 8.03
N PHE A 92 -5.18 -8.21 7.71
CA PHE A 92 -5.60 -9.59 7.94
C PHE A 92 -4.45 -10.40 8.59
N PRO A 93 -4.09 -10.09 9.85
CA PRO A 93 -2.86 -10.59 10.48
C PRO A 93 -3.03 -11.93 11.23
N ASP A 94 -3.67 -12.95 10.64
CA ASP A 94 -3.81 -14.29 11.27
C ASP A 94 -3.12 -15.38 10.43
N ALA A 95 -2.31 -16.22 11.08
CA ALA A 95 -1.56 -17.27 10.40
C ALA A 95 -2.41 -18.46 9.96
N GLY A 96 -3.47 -18.79 10.71
CA GLY A 96 -4.43 -19.84 10.39
C GLY A 96 -5.30 -19.42 9.21
N ASP A 97 -5.90 -18.23 9.30
CA ASP A 97 -6.75 -17.72 8.23
C ASP A 97 -5.95 -17.44 6.96
N GLY A 98 -4.74 -16.89 7.09
CA GLY A 98 -3.81 -16.73 5.96
C GLY A 98 -3.48 -18.06 5.26
N LEU A 99 -3.38 -19.16 6.01
CA LEU A 99 -3.19 -20.49 5.44
C LEU A 99 -4.42 -20.97 4.66
N VAL A 100 -5.63 -20.71 5.17
CA VAL A 100 -6.88 -21.03 4.44
C VAL A 100 -6.98 -20.25 3.14
N VAL A 101 -6.69 -18.94 3.17
CA VAL A 101 -6.70 -18.11 1.96
C VAL A 101 -5.59 -18.54 0.98
N LEU A 102 -4.43 -18.97 1.46
CA LEU A 102 -3.37 -19.53 0.61
C LEU A 102 -3.83 -20.82 -0.09
N MET A 103 -4.49 -21.73 0.63
CA MET A 103 -5.06 -22.94 0.05
C MET A 103 -6.13 -22.61 -1.00
N PHE A 104 -6.99 -21.63 -0.72
CA PHE A 104 -7.98 -21.12 -1.66
C PHE A 104 -7.35 -20.48 -2.89
N SER A 105 -6.26 -19.73 -2.74
CA SER A 105 -5.47 -19.17 -3.85
C SER A 105 -4.89 -20.26 -4.75
N ILE A 106 -4.32 -21.32 -4.18
CA ILE A 106 -3.77 -22.46 -4.95
C ILE A 106 -4.89 -23.19 -5.70
N PHE A 107 -6.04 -23.39 -5.05
CA PHE A 107 -7.23 -23.96 -5.68
C PHE A 107 -7.70 -23.11 -6.86
N LEU A 108 -7.83 -21.80 -6.66
CA LEU A 108 -8.18 -20.85 -7.71
C LEU A 108 -7.17 -20.88 -8.86
N TYR A 109 -5.87 -20.86 -8.57
CA TYR A 109 -4.83 -20.94 -9.60
C TYR A 109 -5.00 -22.17 -10.50
N ARG A 110 -5.20 -23.35 -9.90
CA ARG A 110 -5.44 -24.60 -10.65
C ARG A 110 -6.70 -24.53 -11.50
N TYR A 111 -7.76 -23.93 -10.97
CA TYR A 111 -9.01 -23.73 -11.71
C TYR A 111 -8.86 -22.74 -12.87
N SER A 112 -8.11 -21.64 -12.66
CA SER A 112 -7.84 -20.60 -13.65
C SER A 112 -7.02 -21.12 -14.83
N VAL A 113 -6.02 -21.97 -14.56
CA VAL A 113 -5.21 -22.63 -15.60
C VAL A 113 -6.09 -23.53 -16.47
N ARG A 114 -7.06 -24.25 -15.89
CA ARG A 114 -8.02 -25.08 -16.67
C ARG A 114 -8.94 -24.24 -17.56
N LYS A 115 -9.39 -23.08 -17.08
CA LYS A 115 -10.23 -22.15 -17.86
C LYS A 115 -9.44 -21.27 -18.83
N ASN A 116 -8.11 -21.34 -18.83
CA ASN A 116 -7.21 -20.55 -19.66
C ASN A 116 -7.47 -19.03 -19.58
N SER A 117 -7.86 -18.54 -18.39
CA SER A 117 -8.14 -17.13 -18.15
C SER A 117 -6.94 -16.46 -17.48
N TYR A 118 -6.29 -15.56 -18.21
CA TYR A 118 -5.10 -14.86 -17.71
C TYR A 118 -5.38 -13.99 -16.49
N GLN A 119 -6.51 -13.28 -16.46
CA GLN A 119 -6.90 -12.40 -15.35
C GLN A 119 -7.10 -13.18 -14.05
N LEU A 120 -7.77 -14.34 -14.12
CA LEU A 120 -7.99 -15.19 -12.96
C LEU A 120 -6.69 -15.81 -12.42
N ILE A 121 -5.71 -16.08 -13.29
CA ILE A 121 -4.36 -16.50 -12.88
C ILE A 121 -3.69 -15.38 -12.08
N GLN A 122 -3.67 -14.15 -12.60
CA GLN A 122 -3.06 -13.01 -11.92
C GLN A 122 -3.71 -12.73 -10.55
N ILE A 123 -5.04 -12.76 -10.45
CA ILE A 123 -5.74 -12.58 -9.16
C ILE A 123 -5.32 -13.68 -8.16
N SER A 124 -5.26 -14.93 -8.60
CA SER A 124 -4.86 -16.04 -7.72
C SER A 124 -3.40 -15.90 -7.23
N GLU A 125 -2.49 -15.45 -8.09
CA GLU A 125 -1.08 -15.23 -7.74
C GLU A 125 -0.91 -14.05 -6.76
N VAL A 126 -1.62 -12.93 -6.99
CA VAL A 126 -1.67 -11.80 -6.05
C VAL A 126 -2.16 -12.25 -4.68
N LEU A 127 -3.27 -12.98 -4.65
CA LEU A 127 -3.85 -13.50 -3.40
C LEU A 127 -2.91 -14.48 -2.70
N GLY A 128 -2.16 -15.29 -3.44
CA GLY A 128 -1.19 -16.23 -2.88
C GLY A 128 -0.01 -15.52 -2.21
N ILE A 129 0.54 -14.48 -2.87
CA ILE A 129 1.63 -13.68 -2.32
C ILE A 129 1.17 -12.91 -1.07
N SER A 130 -0.05 -12.35 -1.10
CA SER A 130 -0.60 -11.62 0.05
C SER A 130 -0.89 -12.55 1.23
N SER A 131 -1.44 -13.73 0.98
CA SER A 131 -1.70 -14.75 2.00
C SER A 131 -0.40 -15.25 2.64
N PHE A 132 0.65 -15.46 1.83
CA PHE A 132 1.95 -15.86 2.36
C PHE A 132 2.52 -14.82 3.33
N LEU A 133 2.39 -13.52 3.01
CA LEU A 133 2.83 -12.47 3.91
C LEU A 133 1.94 -12.34 5.15
N SER A 134 0.62 -12.53 5.01
CA SER A 134 -0.33 -12.60 6.14
C SER A 134 0.06 -13.71 7.12
N ILE A 135 0.46 -14.90 6.63
CA ILE A 135 0.97 -15.98 7.51
C ILE A 135 2.21 -15.52 8.29
N ILE A 136 3.16 -14.86 7.64
CA ILE A 136 4.37 -14.38 8.31
C ILE A 136 4.01 -13.35 9.40
N ILE A 137 3.12 -12.41 9.10
CA ILE A 137 2.69 -11.38 10.04
C ILE A 137 1.88 -11.99 11.19
N GLY A 138 0.94 -12.89 10.92
CA GLY A 138 0.21 -13.61 11.97
C GLY A 138 1.11 -14.49 12.83
N MET A 139 2.17 -15.07 12.25
CA MET A 139 3.20 -15.77 13.01
C MET A 139 3.91 -14.85 14.00
N LEU A 140 4.28 -13.64 13.56
CA LEU A 140 4.91 -12.59 14.38
C LEU A 140 4.00 -12.15 15.55
N ILE A 141 2.70 -12.06 15.29
CA ILE A 141 1.69 -11.59 16.25
C ILE A 141 1.24 -12.71 17.21
N ARG A 142 1.55 -13.97 16.88
CA ARG A 142 1.11 -15.17 17.62
C ARG A 142 -0.42 -15.36 17.58
N GLU A 143 -1.01 -15.15 16.41
CA GLU A 143 -2.42 -15.40 16.15
C GLU A 143 -2.60 -16.58 15.18
N PHE A 144 -3.50 -17.52 15.52
CA PHE A 144 -3.82 -18.69 14.70
C PHE A 144 -5.27 -19.12 14.92
N PHE A 145 -6.15 -18.83 13.96
CA PHE A 145 -7.60 -19.02 14.11
C PHE A 145 -8.15 -18.34 15.38
N GLY A 146 -7.64 -17.15 15.67
CA GLY A 146 -7.97 -16.38 16.87
C GLY A 146 -7.15 -16.75 18.13
N PRO A 147 -7.55 -16.18 19.30
CA PRO A 147 -6.75 -16.18 20.53
C PRO A 147 -6.63 -17.56 21.21
N LEU A 148 -7.62 -18.43 21.00
CA LEU A 148 -7.75 -19.67 21.76
C LEU A 148 -6.68 -20.73 21.43
N SER A 149 -6.14 -20.72 20.21
CA SER A 149 -5.25 -21.79 19.71
C SER A 149 -3.83 -21.70 20.28
N ILE A 150 -3.31 -20.48 20.42
CA ILE A 150 -1.93 -20.25 20.88
C ILE A 150 -1.92 -19.88 22.36
N GLU A 151 -2.71 -18.91 22.78
CA GLU A 151 -2.60 -18.35 24.14
C GLU A 151 -3.70 -18.84 25.06
N GLY A 152 -4.80 -19.32 24.50
CA GLY A 152 -5.82 -20.06 25.22
C GLY A 152 -6.78 -19.17 25.99
N THR A 153 -7.39 -19.71 27.05
CA THR A 153 -8.34 -18.94 27.86
C THR A 153 -7.65 -17.87 28.70
N LYS A 154 -6.32 -17.92 28.81
CA LYS A 154 -5.52 -16.93 29.54
C LYS A 154 -5.54 -15.53 28.90
N GLU A 155 -5.71 -15.46 27.58
CA GLU A 155 -5.88 -14.20 26.86
C GLU A 155 -7.29 -13.60 27.08
N ILE A 156 -8.28 -14.46 27.24
CA ILE A 156 -9.68 -14.06 27.43
C ILE A 156 -9.99 -13.70 28.90
N LEU A 157 -9.44 -14.48 29.84
CA LEU A 157 -9.58 -14.31 31.29
C LEU A 157 -8.19 -14.23 31.95
N PRO A 158 -7.52 -13.07 31.89
CA PRO A 158 -6.16 -12.91 32.41
C PRO A 158 -6.05 -13.10 33.93
N ASN A 159 -7.15 -12.85 34.67
CA ASN A 159 -7.17 -12.88 36.13
C ASN A 159 -7.65 -14.21 36.72
N ASP A 160 -8.05 -15.19 35.90
CA ASP A 160 -8.55 -16.48 36.39
C ASP A 160 -7.41 -17.48 36.58
N PRO A 161 -7.13 -17.97 37.80
CA PRO A 161 -6.08 -18.95 38.06
C PRO A 161 -6.35 -20.32 37.40
N GLN A 162 -7.57 -20.59 36.94
CA GLN A 162 -7.91 -21.82 36.20
C GLN A 162 -7.72 -21.69 34.68
N ALA A 163 -7.32 -20.51 34.19
CA ALA A 163 -7.09 -20.29 32.77
C ALA A 163 -5.89 -21.12 32.27
N THR A 164 -6.06 -21.72 31.10
CA THR A 164 -5.07 -22.62 30.48
C THR A 164 -4.49 -21.99 29.22
N VAL A 165 -3.22 -22.28 28.96
CA VAL A 165 -2.58 -21.88 27.69
C VAL A 165 -3.08 -22.73 26.53
N GLY A 166 -3.00 -22.19 25.32
CA GLY A 166 -3.39 -22.90 24.11
C GLY A 166 -2.45 -24.07 23.79
N PRO A 167 -2.91 -25.07 23.02
CA PRO A 167 -2.10 -26.23 22.64
C PRO A 167 -0.85 -25.85 21.83
N LEU A 168 -0.87 -24.75 21.09
CA LEU A 168 0.28 -24.31 20.27
C LEU A 168 1.28 -23.44 21.05
N TYR A 169 1.02 -23.09 22.31
CA TYR A 169 1.82 -22.13 23.08
C TYR A 169 3.32 -22.48 23.13
N TYR A 170 3.65 -23.75 23.34
CA TYR A 170 5.04 -24.24 23.52
C TYR A 170 5.76 -24.59 22.22
N ILE A 171 4.99 -24.86 21.16
CA ILE A 171 5.53 -25.31 19.85
C ILE A 171 5.70 -24.12 18.91
N TRP A 172 5.08 -22.98 19.22
CA TRP A 172 5.14 -21.78 18.38
C TRP A 172 6.59 -21.31 18.19
N PRO A 173 7.01 -21.00 16.94
CA PRO A 173 8.40 -20.67 16.63
C PRO A 173 8.88 -19.38 17.31
N ILE A 174 7.95 -18.51 17.71
CA ILE A 174 8.27 -17.24 18.37
C ILE A 174 8.00 -17.37 19.86
N SER A 175 9.07 -17.19 20.64
CA SER A 175 8.98 -17.25 22.10
C SER A 175 8.16 -16.07 22.65
N PRO A 176 7.43 -16.26 23.77
CA PRO A 176 6.61 -15.20 24.37
C PRO A 176 7.42 -13.98 24.83
N LYS A 177 8.71 -14.14 25.14
CA LYS A 177 9.61 -13.01 25.48
C LYS A 177 9.85 -12.09 24.28
N ILE A 178 10.07 -12.68 23.10
CA ILE A 178 10.29 -11.92 21.86
C ILE A 178 8.99 -11.22 21.46
N ALA A 179 7.84 -11.89 21.60
CA ALA A 179 6.54 -11.28 21.33
C ALA A 179 6.23 -10.10 22.26
N LEU A 180 6.59 -10.18 23.55
CA LEU A 180 6.44 -9.07 24.50
C LEU A 180 7.40 -7.89 24.22
N GLU A 181 8.57 -8.14 23.63
CA GLU A 181 9.41 -7.06 23.12
C GLU A 181 8.88 -6.48 21.81
N LEU A 182 8.25 -7.31 20.98
CA LEU A 182 7.67 -6.90 19.69
C LEU A 182 6.36 -6.12 19.86
N SER A 183 5.59 -6.37 20.92
CA SER A 183 4.34 -5.66 21.24
C SER A 183 4.56 -4.17 21.54
N ALA A 184 5.79 -3.75 21.85
CA ALA A 184 6.15 -2.34 21.94
C ALA A 184 6.18 -1.62 20.57
N THR A 185 6.19 -2.38 19.47
CA THR A 185 6.33 -1.87 18.09
C THR A 185 5.24 -2.35 17.14
N ILE A 186 4.56 -3.45 17.44
CA ILE A 186 3.43 -3.99 16.67
C ILE A 186 2.23 -4.03 17.62
N PRO A 187 1.11 -3.35 17.29
CA PRO A 187 0.00 -3.13 18.22
C PRO A 187 -0.98 -4.32 18.28
N PHE A 188 -0.54 -5.49 17.82
CA PHE A 188 -1.35 -6.69 17.74
C PHE A 188 -0.76 -7.77 18.65
N GLY A 189 -1.63 -8.55 19.30
CA GLY A 189 -1.25 -9.64 20.21
C GLY A 189 -1.18 -9.26 21.70
N ASN A 190 -1.15 -10.32 22.52
CA ASN A 190 -1.30 -10.53 23.99
C ASN A 190 -1.02 -9.42 25.05
N PHE A 191 -0.58 -8.22 24.69
CA PHE A 191 -0.22 -7.19 25.69
C PHE A 191 -0.80 -5.81 25.39
N SER A 192 -1.59 -5.65 24.33
CA SER A 192 -2.46 -4.49 24.23
C SER A 192 -3.69 -4.72 25.11
N GLU A 193 -3.82 -3.99 26.22
CA GLU A 193 -5.14 -3.83 26.83
C GLU A 193 -6.15 -3.49 25.73
N PRO A 194 -7.34 -4.11 25.70
CA PRO A 194 -8.27 -4.05 24.56
C PRO A 194 -8.70 -2.61 24.19
N VAL A 195 -8.50 -1.63 25.09
CA VAL A 195 -8.79 -0.21 24.85
C VAL A 195 -7.55 0.57 24.37
N PHE A 196 -6.33 0.21 24.79
CA PHE A 196 -5.10 0.92 24.41
C PHE A 196 -4.55 0.50 23.02
N GLY A 197 -4.81 -0.74 22.59
CA GLY A 197 -4.35 -1.23 21.28
C GLY A 197 -4.91 -0.47 20.07
N LEU A 198 -6.10 0.14 20.18
CA LEU A 198 -6.70 0.90 19.07
C LEU A 198 -5.94 2.19 18.76
N ILE A 199 -5.55 2.95 19.78
CA ILE A 199 -4.77 4.19 19.59
C ILE A 199 -3.40 3.85 19.00
N ASP A 200 -2.77 2.80 19.51
CA ASP A 200 -1.48 2.31 19.05
C ASP A 200 -1.53 1.84 17.58
N ALA A 201 -2.60 1.10 17.22
CA ALA A 201 -2.89 0.73 15.84
C ALA A 201 -3.12 1.96 14.94
N MET A 202 -3.83 2.98 15.41
CA MET A 202 -4.01 4.21 14.63
C MET A 202 -2.67 4.93 14.38
N ILE A 203 -1.80 5.04 15.40
CA ILE A 203 -0.50 5.70 15.28
C ILE A 203 0.37 5.00 14.23
N ILE A 204 0.46 3.66 14.27
CA ILE A 204 1.27 2.91 13.30
C ILE A 204 0.65 2.97 11.91
N ALA A 205 -0.68 2.97 11.80
CA ALA A 205 -1.35 3.05 10.51
C ALA A 205 -1.03 4.39 9.83
N ILE A 206 -1.04 5.49 10.61
CA ILE A 206 -0.65 6.82 10.13
C ILE A 206 0.84 6.87 9.79
N LEU A 207 1.73 6.24 10.57
CA LEU A 207 3.16 6.12 10.25
C LEU A 207 3.36 5.44 8.89
N ILE A 208 2.73 4.28 8.67
CA ILE A 208 2.81 3.53 7.41
C ILE A 208 2.27 4.40 6.26
N GLY A 209 1.16 5.09 6.49
CA GLY A 209 0.62 6.07 5.54
C GLY A 209 1.58 7.20 5.21
N ALA A 210 2.21 7.81 6.22
CA ALA A 210 3.16 8.89 6.03
C ALA A 210 4.38 8.44 5.23
N LEU A 211 4.97 7.28 5.57
CA LEU A 211 6.14 6.73 4.87
C LEU A 211 5.81 6.35 3.42
N THR A 212 4.65 5.72 3.19
CA THR A 212 4.24 5.30 1.85
C THR A 212 3.88 6.50 0.97
N MET A 213 3.24 7.54 1.53
CA MET A 213 3.02 8.79 0.81
C MET A 213 4.31 9.53 0.50
N LEU A 214 5.26 9.55 1.43
CA LEU A 214 6.59 10.13 1.19
C LEU A 214 7.28 9.42 0.02
N LEU A 215 7.28 8.09 0.02
CA LEU A 215 7.82 7.29 -1.08
C LEU A 215 7.11 7.60 -2.41
N SER A 216 5.79 7.69 -2.38
CA SER A 216 4.97 8.00 -3.55
C SER A 216 5.27 9.37 -4.15
N ASN A 217 5.46 10.40 -3.32
CA ASN A 217 5.80 11.74 -3.79
C ASN A 217 7.24 11.83 -4.31
N ILE A 218 8.17 11.05 -3.75
CA ILE A 218 9.53 10.93 -4.29
C ILE A 218 9.49 10.35 -5.72
N LEU A 219 8.67 9.33 -5.95
CA LEU A 219 8.46 8.75 -7.28
C LEU A 219 7.79 9.77 -8.23
N GLY A 220 6.82 10.54 -7.75
CA GLY A 220 6.20 11.63 -8.51
C GLY A 220 7.23 12.70 -8.93
N MET A 221 8.10 13.11 -8.00
CA MET A 221 9.20 14.04 -8.25
C MET A 221 10.18 13.50 -9.30
N TYR A 222 10.51 12.21 -9.25
CA TYR A 222 11.36 11.57 -10.26
C TYR A 222 10.72 11.64 -11.66
N ASN A 223 9.42 11.33 -11.76
CA ASN A 223 8.69 11.37 -13.03
C ASN A 223 8.64 12.79 -13.63
N THR A 224 8.43 13.82 -12.82
CA THR A 224 8.41 15.22 -13.30
C THR A 224 9.79 15.71 -13.73
N ILE A 225 10.85 15.36 -12.98
CA ILE A 225 12.23 15.67 -13.37
C ILE A 225 12.54 15.08 -14.75
N HIS A 226 12.08 13.85 -15.01
CA HIS A 226 12.34 13.17 -16.26
C HIS A 226 11.48 13.68 -17.44
N LYS A 227 10.27 14.18 -17.18
CA LYS A 227 9.35 14.72 -18.20
C LYS A 227 9.66 16.18 -18.58
N VAL A 228 9.68 17.08 -17.58
CA VAL A 228 9.72 18.54 -17.80
C VAL A 228 11.07 19.14 -17.40
N GLY A 229 11.82 18.45 -16.53
CA GLY A 229 13.11 18.90 -16.03
C GLY A 229 13.07 19.39 -14.58
N ILE A 230 14.25 19.60 -14.01
CA ILE A 230 14.45 19.89 -12.57
C ILE A 230 13.73 21.17 -12.14
N LYS A 231 13.76 22.22 -12.98
CA LYS A 231 13.17 23.53 -12.62
C LYS A 231 11.66 23.45 -12.38
N ALA A 232 10.92 22.72 -13.21
CA ALA A 232 9.48 22.54 -13.02
C ALA A 232 9.19 21.72 -11.75
N SER A 233 9.97 20.66 -11.52
CA SER A 233 9.81 19.81 -10.35
C SER A 233 10.05 20.52 -9.02
N LEU A 234 10.94 21.52 -8.98
CA LEU A 234 11.17 22.34 -7.80
C LEU A 234 9.92 23.14 -7.42
N PHE A 235 9.16 23.59 -8.41
CA PHE A 235 7.93 24.35 -8.15
C PHE A 235 6.75 23.41 -7.84
N GLU A 236 6.54 22.35 -8.61
CA GLU A 236 5.34 21.51 -8.47
C GLU A 236 5.44 20.52 -7.29
N ASN A 237 6.55 19.79 -7.18
CA ASN A 237 6.61 18.59 -6.33
C ASN A 237 7.41 18.75 -5.04
N LEU A 238 8.40 19.64 -5.02
CA LEU A 238 9.20 19.89 -3.82
C LEU A 238 8.40 20.47 -2.64
N PRO A 239 7.45 21.41 -2.81
CA PRO A 239 6.62 21.87 -1.68
C PRO A 239 5.83 20.73 -1.04
N ILE A 240 5.24 19.88 -1.89
CA ILE A 240 4.45 18.73 -1.47
C ILE A 240 5.35 17.73 -0.72
N LEU A 241 6.56 17.47 -1.22
CA LEU A 241 7.54 16.60 -0.57
C LEU A 241 7.93 17.10 0.83
N ILE A 242 8.15 18.42 0.99
CA ILE A 242 8.44 19.03 2.30
C ILE A 242 7.27 18.81 3.27
N ILE A 243 6.04 19.01 2.80
CA ILE A 243 4.85 18.82 3.64
C ILE A 243 4.77 17.36 4.14
N TYR A 244 4.91 16.37 3.26
CA TYR A 244 4.83 14.96 3.69
C TYR A 244 6.06 14.48 4.47
N SER A 245 7.23 15.09 4.26
CA SER A 245 8.43 14.80 5.08
C SER A 245 8.27 15.30 6.51
N SER A 246 7.62 16.44 6.73
CA SER A 246 7.34 16.96 8.08
C SER A 246 6.53 15.97 8.93
N ILE A 247 5.46 15.41 8.37
CA ILE A 247 4.60 14.44 9.05
C ILE A 247 5.36 13.14 9.29
N SER A 248 6.10 12.67 8.29
CA SER A 248 6.90 11.45 8.43
C SER A 248 7.93 11.60 9.55
N LEU A 249 8.56 12.77 9.69
CA LEU A 249 9.52 13.07 10.75
C LEU A 249 8.86 13.01 12.15
N LEU A 250 7.62 13.51 12.28
CA LEU A 250 6.87 13.49 13.53
C LEU A 250 6.65 12.06 14.03
N PHE A 251 6.25 11.14 13.15
CA PHE A 251 6.01 9.74 13.53
C PHE A 251 7.31 8.92 13.64
N LEU A 252 8.38 9.31 12.93
CA LEU A 252 9.69 8.68 13.04
C LEU A 252 10.39 9.00 14.37
N TYR A 253 10.12 10.16 14.98
CA TYR A 253 10.70 10.50 16.28
C TYR A 253 10.35 9.49 17.38
N GLY A 254 9.18 8.85 17.31
CA GLY A 254 8.81 7.79 18.26
C GLY A 254 9.86 6.66 18.32
N PHE A 255 10.59 6.40 17.22
CA PHE A 255 11.65 5.38 17.18
C PHE A 255 12.92 5.76 17.94
N THR A 256 13.03 6.98 18.48
CA THR A 256 14.15 7.36 19.36
C THR A 256 14.20 6.47 20.60
N ASN A 257 13.04 6.07 21.13
CA ASN A 257 12.90 5.11 22.22
C ASN A 257 11.95 3.98 21.81
N PRO A 258 12.45 2.92 21.11
CA PRO A 258 11.59 1.85 20.56
C PRO A 258 10.71 1.14 21.60
N ARG A 259 11.16 1.07 22.88
CA ARG A 259 10.40 0.43 23.96
C ARG A 259 9.14 1.22 24.38
N ASN A 260 9.15 2.54 24.22
CA ASN A 260 8.07 3.44 24.62
C ASN A 260 7.55 4.24 23.42
N TYR A 261 7.60 3.65 22.22
CA TYR A 261 7.27 4.31 20.95
C TYR A 261 5.98 5.12 21.05
N PHE A 262 4.87 4.47 21.46
CA PHE A 262 3.56 5.11 21.53
C PHE A 262 3.50 6.28 22.50
N LYS A 263 4.13 6.14 23.68
CA LYS A 263 4.15 7.20 24.69
C LYS A 263 4.91 8.43 24.20
N GLU A 264 6.05 8.23 23.54
CA GLU A 264 6.84 9.32 22.94
C GLU A 264 6.07 10.00 21.81
N THR A 265 5.40 9.23 20.95
CA THR A 265 4.62 9.79 19.84
C THR A 265 3.41 10.58 20.34
N ILE A 266 2.69 10.08 21.36
CA ILE A 266 1.57 10.81 21.98
C ILE A 266 2.09 12.08 22.68
N SER A 267 3.22 12.00 23.39
CA SER A 267 3.87 13.16 24.02
C SER A 267 4.19 14.23 22.98
N LEU A 268 4.79 13.84 21.84
CA LEU A 268 5.04 14.75 20.74
C LEU A 268 3.76 15.36 20.17
N LEU A 269 2.73 14.56 19.92
CA LEU A 269 1.48 15.07 19.38
C LEU A 269 0.81 16.07 20.33
N SER A 270 0.87 15.81 21.64
CA SER A 270 0.40 16.73 22.67
C SER A 270 1.23 18.02 22.69
N SER A 271 2.55 17.93 22.57
CA SER A 271 3.43 19.11 22.47
C SER A 271 3.18 19.93 21.20
N LEU A 272 2.83 19.29 20.08
CA LEU A 272 2.44 19.98 18.84
C LEU A 272 1.17 20.79 19.08
N LEU A 273 0.15 20.20 19.71
CA LEU A 273 -1.08 20.89 20.06
C LEU A 273 -0.81 22.06 21.02
N ASP A 274 0.04 21.86 22.04
CA ASP A 274 0.42 22.91 22.98
C ASP A 274 1.16 24.08 22.29
N VAL A 275 2.08 23.80 21.38
CA VAL A 275 2.80 24.83 20.61
C VAL A 275 1.84 25.62 19.72
N VAL A 276 0.84 24.97 19.13
CA VAL A 276 -0.19 25.64 18.32
C VAL A 276 -1.09 26.53 19.19
N LEU A 277 -1.52 26.05 20.36
CA LEU A 277 -2.45 26.79 21.24
C LEU A 277 -1.79 27.92 22.04
N LYS A 278 -0.52 27.76 22.43
CA LYS A 278 0.21 28.71 23.32
C LYS A 278 1.24 29.57 22.56
N PHE A 279 1.19 29.59 21.23
CA PHE A 279 2.07 30.43 20.41
C PHE A 279 1.92 31.92 20.81
N PRO A 280 2.99 32.68 21.13
CA PRO A 280 4.43 32.41 21.02
C PRO A 280 5.13 32.10 22.37
N ASN A 281 4.38 31.90 23.45
CA ASN A 281 4.90 31.83 24.83
C ASN A 281 5.36 30.43 25.27
N SER A 282 5.39 29.44 24.37
CA SER A 282 5.87 28.09 24.69
C SER A 282 7.40 28.08 24.81
N PRO A 283 7.98 27.79 25.98
CA PRO A 283 9.42 27.74 26.12
C PRO A 283 10.01 26.56 25.35
N LEU A 284 11.13 26.79 24.65
CA LEU A 284 12.02 25.79 24.03
C LEU A 284 12.73 24.90 25.08
N GLU A 285 12.16 24.72 26.27
CA GLU A 285 12.80 24.07 27.41
C GLU A 285 12.91 22.55 27.26
N SER A 286 12.04 21.92 26.46
CA SER A 286 12.09 20.48 26.20
C SER A 286 12.51 20.17 24.75
N PRO A 287 13.27 19.08 24.52
CA PRO A 287 13.65 18.66 23.17
C PRO A 287 12.42 18.32 22.30
N GLN A 288 11.33 17.86 22.91
CA GLN A 288 10.06 17.56 22.24
C GLN A 288 9.39 18.82 21.69
N ASN A 289 9.33 19.91 22.46
CA ASN A 289 8.75 21.18 22.02
C ASN A 289 9.52 21.78 20.84
N PHE A 290 10.86 21.66 20.84
CA PHE A 290 11.70 22.14 19.74
C PHE A 290 11.40 21.40 18.43
N ILE A 291 11.22 20.08 18.49
CA ILE A 291 10.92 19.26 17.32
C ILE A 291 9.53 19.59 16.79
N SER A 292 8.53 19.68 17.66
CA SER A 292 7.16 20.06 17.27
C SER A 292 7.11 21.45 16.64
N PHE A 293 7.84 22.42 17.18
CA PHE A 293 7.99 23.74 16.58
C PHE A 293 8.65 23.68 15.19
N THR A 294 9.70 22.87 15.04
CA THR A 294 10.38 22.64 13.76
C THR A 294 9.44 22.03 12.72
N VAL A 295 8.63 21.05 13.10
CA VAL A 295 7.63 20.41 12.22
C VAL A 295 6.59 21.42 11.76
N ILE A 296 6.04 22.24 12.67
CA ILE A 296 5.06 23.29 12.33
C ILE A 296 5.64 24.30 11.35
N ILE A 297 6.87 24.78 11.59
CA ILE A 297 7.56 25.69 10.67
C ILE A 297 7.73 25.04 9.30
N LEU A 298 8.10 23.76 9.24
CA LEU A 298 8.31 23.06 7.98
C LEU A 298 6.99 22.91 7.19
N ILE A 299 5.87 22.65 7.89
CA ILE A 299 4.53 22.62 7.28
C ILE A 299 4.15 24.00 6.73
N ILE A 300 4.30 25.06 7.53
CA ILE A 300 3.97 26.43 7.11
C ILE A 300 4.85 26.85 5.92
N PHE A 301 6.15 26.57 5.98
CA PHE A 301 7.08 26.85 4.89
C PHE A 301 6.70 26.08 3.62
N GLY A 302 6.39 24.79 3.72
CA GLY A 302 5.95 23.97 2.60
C GLY A 302 4.67 24.50 1.96
N LEU A 303 3.68 24.92 2.77
CA LEU A 303 2.42 25.51 2.29
C LEU A 303 2.64 26.86 1.60
N LEU A 304 3.43 27.76 2.20
CA LEU A 304 3.75 29.06 1.61
C LEU A 304 4.53 28.90 0.30
N TYR A 305 5.49 27.97 0.26
CA TYR A 305 6.25 27.67 -0.95
C TYR A 305 5.35 27.09 -2.05
N SER A 306 4.39 26.23 -1.69
CA SER A 306 3.39 25.67 -2.62
C SER A 306 2.49 26.76 -3.20
N GLY A 307 2.01 27.70 -2.37
CA GLY A 307 1.25 28.88 -2.81
C GLY A 307 2.05 29.78 -3.74
N TYR A 308 3.31 30.07 -3.40
CA TYR A 308 4.21 30.87 -4.24
C TYR A 308 4.48 30.21 -5.60
N SER A 309 4.71 28.90 -5.59
CA SER A 309 4.92 28.11 -6.80
C SER A 309 3.74 28.20 -7.76
N HIS A 310 2.52 27.94 -7.27
CA HIS A 310 1.31 28.02 -8.10
C HIS A 310 1.07 29.43 -8.61
N TYR A 311 1.33 30.46 -7.80
CA TYR A 311 1.28 31.85 -8.24
C TYR A 311 2.27 32.12 -9.39
N HIS A 312 3.51 31.63 -9.29
CA HIS A 312 4.52 31.80 -10.33
C HIS A 312 4.14 31.08 -11.64
N ILE A 313 3.55 29.88 -11.55
CA ILE A 313 3.09 29.12 -12.72
C ILE A 313 1.90 29.83 -13.39
N LEU A 314 0.88 30.23 -12.61
CA LEU A 314 -0.34 30.87 -13.13
C LEU A 314 -0.07 32.22 -13.79
N THR A 315 0.81 33.03 -13.21
CA THR A 315 1.18 34.35 -13.77
C THR A 315 1.94 34.24 -15.08
N ARG A 316 2.73 33.17 -15.27
CA ARG A 316 3.53 32.95 -16.49
C ARG A 316 2.74 32.31 -17.64
N PHE A 317 1.81 31.39 -17.34
CA PHE A 317 1.10 30.61 -18.38
C PHE A 317 -0.34 31.05 -18.66
N LYS A 318 -1.11 31.50 -17.65
CA LYS A 318 -2.57 31.73 -17.82
C LYS A 318 -3.02 33.19 -17.82
N ARG A 319 -2.14 34.16 -17.49
CA ARG A 319 -2.36 35.63 -17.57
C ARG A 319 -3.79 36.07 -17.16
N LYS A 320 -4.32 35.51 -16.06
CA LYS A 320 -5.66 35.84 -15.51
C LYS A 320 -5.57 36.77 -14.30
N ARG A 321 -6.55 37.67 -14.17
CA ARG A 321 -6.65 38.70 -13.10
C ARG A 321 -6.98 38.11 -11.71
N SER A 322 -7.43 36.86 -11.65
CA SER A 322 -7.75 36.10 -10.42
C SER A 322 -6.59 35.23 -9.89
N SER A 323 -5.35 35.49 -10.32
CA SER A 323 -4.22 34.60 -10.05
C SER A 323 -3.87 34.42 -8.57
N LEU A 324 -4.11 35.43 -7.72
CA LEU A 324 -3.79 35.36 -6.29
C LEU A 324 -4.72 34.41 -5.54
N SER A 325 -6.03 34.53 -5.74
CA SER A 325 -7.02 33.67 -5.08
C SER A 325 -6.95 32.23 -5.59
N GLU A 326 -6.72 32.06 -6.90
CA GLU A 326 -6.56 30.74 -7.52
C GLU A 326 -5.28 30.06 -7.01
N ALA A 327 -4.17 30.79 -6.92
CA ALA A 327 -2.93 30.27 -6.33
C ALA A 327 -3.05 29.95 -4.83
N PHE A 328 -3.88 30.67 -4.08
CA PHE A 328 -4.13 30.36 -2.68
C PHE A 328 -4.98 29.09 -2.53
N ILE A 329 -6.01 28.93 -3.35
CA ILE A 329 -6.88 27.75 -3.34
C ILE A 329 -6.11 26.51 -3.80
N GLU A 330 -5.51 26.55 -4.98
CA GLU A 330 -4.78 25.41 -5.57
C GLU A 330 -3.44 25.16 -4.85
N GLY A 331 -2.76 26.22 -4.42
CA GLY A 331 -1.41 26.11 -3.86
C GLY A 331 -1.35 25.92 -2.34
N VAL A 332 -2.35 26.38 -1.57
CA VAL A 332 -2.32 26.27 -0.10
C VAL A 332 -3.46 25.40 0.43
N PHE A 333 -4.71 25.69 0.04
CA PHE A 333 -5.86 24.97 0.59
C PHE A 333 -5.94 23.52 0.13
N GLU A 334 -5.78 23.25 -1.18
CA GLU A 334 -5.88 21.90 -1.71
C GLU A 334 -4.79 20.96 -1.14
N PRO A 335 -3.49 21.35 -1.08
CA PRO A 335 -2.47 20.53 -0.42
C PRO A 335 -2.74 20.29 1.07
N LEU A 336 -3.26 21.29 1.80
CA LEU A 336 -3.64 21.13 3.21
C LEU A 336 -4.78 20.11 3.37
N LEU A 337 -5.82 20.19 2.54
CA LEU A 337 -6.94 19.24 2.56
C LEU A 337 -6.49 17.83 2.19
N LEU A 338 -5.63 17.70 1.18
CA LEU A 338 -5.05 16.42 0.78
C LEU A 338 -4.16 15.83 1.88
N LEU A 339 -3.44 16.67 2.63
CA LEU A 339 -2.62 16.23 3.76
C LEU A 339 -3.48 15.57 4.84
N VAL A 340 -4.54 16.24 5.27
CA VAL A 340 -5.46 15.76 6.31
C VAL A 340 -6.25 14.55 5.81
N SER A 341 -6.82 14.62 4.61
CA SER A 341 -7.62 13.55 4.03
C SER A 341 -6.81 12.27 3.83
N ASN A 342 -5.60 12.38 3.27
CA ASN A 342 -4.78 11.21 3.01
C ASN A 342 -4.30 10.56 4.31
N THR A 343 -3.85 11.35 5.30
CA THR A 343 -3.40 10.80 6.60
C THR A 343 -4.50 10.07 7.35
N ILE A 344 -5.72 10.64 7.38
CA ILE A 344 -6.90 9.98 7.98
C ILE A 344 -7.27 8.70 7.21
N SER A 345 -7.12 8.68 5.88
CA SER A 345 -7.47 7.50 5.06
C SER A 345 -6.73 6.23 5.49
N PHE A 346 -5.47 6.37 5.90
CA PHE A 346 -4.61 5.25 6.29
C PHE A 346 -4.97 4.64 7.65
N ILE A 347 -5.71 5.34 8.51
CA ILE A 347 -6.19 4.80 9.80
C ILE A 347 -6.90 3.44 9.60
N ARG A 348 -7.63 3.30 8.49
CA ARG A 348 -8.36 2.08 8.14
C ARG A 348 -7.49 0.85 8.00
N LEU A 349 -6.20 1.00 7.74
CA LEU A 349 -5.29 -0.12 7.51
C LEU A 349 -5.18 -1.03 8.76
N LEU A 350 -4.88 -0.48 9.93
CA LEU A 350 -4.78 -1.30 11.14
C LEU A 350 -6.09 -1.42 11.90
N VAL A 351 -7.05 -0.49 11.72
CA VAL A 351 -8.39 -0.64 12.31
C VAL A 351 -9.12 -1.87 11.77
N LEU A 352 -8.94 -2.21 10.48
CA LEU A 352 -9.48 -3.46 9.93
C LEU A 352 -8.81 -4.70 10.53
N GLY A 353 -7.49 -4.68 10.75
CA GLY A 353 -6.79 -5.76 11.46
C GLY A 353 -7.26 -5.93 12.91
N MET A 354 -7.51 -4.82 13.61
CA MET A 354 -8.09 -4.86 14.96
C MET A 354 -9.52 -5.39 14.95
N ALA A 355 -10.34 -5.00 13.98
CA ALA A 355 -11.70 -5.52 13.83
C ALA A 355 -11.67 -7.04 13.64
N HIS A 356 -10.77 -7.53 12.80
CA HIS A 356 -10.55 -8.96 12.59
C HIS A 356 -10.23 -9.71 13.88
N TYR A 357 -9.26 -9.21 14.64
CA TYR A 357 -8.93 -9.76 15.96
C TYR A 357 -10.15 -9.75 16.89
N PHE A 358 -10.89 -8.64 16.98
CA PHE A 358 -12.05 -8.54 17.89
C PHE A 358 -13.20 -9.45 17.51
N ILE A 359 -13.43 -9.71 16.21
CA ILE A 359 -14.44 -10.68 15.78
C ILE A 359 -14.03 -12.09 16.24
N LEU A 360 -12.78 -12.50 15.99
CA LEU A 360 -12.28 -13.81 16.42
C LEU A 360 -12.27 -13.95 17.96
N TYR A 361 -11.92 -12.88 18.67
CA TYR A 361 -12.00 -12.80 20.13
C TYR A 361 -13.44 -13.00 20.63
N ALA A 362 -14.42 -12.31 20.03
CA ALA A 362 -15.83 -12.44 20.41
C ALA A 362 -16.36 -13.87 20.19
N PHE A 363 -16.06 -14.49 19.06
CA PHE A 363 -16.44 -15.90 18.81
C PHE A 363 -15.75 -16.86 19.78
N SER A 364 -14.49 -16.60 20.14
CA SER A 364 -13.77 -17.38 21.15
C SER A 364 -14.39 -17.23 22.54
N TYR A 365 -14.87 -16.03 22.89
CA TYR A 365 -15.61 -15.77 24.13
C TYR A 365 -16.96 -16.51 24.16
N PHE A 366 -17.73 -16.50 23.06
CA PHE A 366 -18.96 -17.28 22.98
C PHE A 366 -18.72 -18.79 23.07
N ALA A 367 -17.64 -19.29 22.46
CA ALA A 367 -17.24 -20.69 22.57
C ALA A 367 -16.89 -21.07 24.02
N LEU A 368 -16.20 -20.20 24.74
CA LEU A 368 -15.91 -20.38 26.17
C LEU A 368 -17.21 -20.45 27.01
N MET A 369 -18.13 -19.50 26.80
CA MET A 369 -19.42 -19.49 27.51
C MET A 369 -20.24 -20.76 27.22
N SER A 370 -20.20 -21.26 25.99
CA SER A 370 -20.90 -22.50 25.63
C SER A 370 -20.27 -23.75 26.28
N ALA A 371 -18.96 -23.75 26.50
CA ALA A 371 -18.25 -24.89 27.06
C ALA A 371 -18.33 -24.95 28.59
N ASN A 372 -18.68 -23.85 29.27
CA ASN A 372 -18.76 -23.74 30.74
C ASN A 372 -17.51 -24.23 31.48
N THR A 373 -16.34 -24.21 30.83
CA THR A 373 -15.06 -24.60 31.45
C THR A 373 -13.92 -23.70 30.96
N PRO A 374 -13.01 -23.26 31.85
CA PRO A 374 -11.85 -22.44 31.48
C PRO A 374 -10.71 -23.24 30.82
N ASN A 375 -10.92 -24.52 30.51
CA ASN A 375 -9.89 -25.38 29.91
C ASN A 375 -9.97 -25.34 28.37
N THR A 376 -8.91 -24.86 27.71
CA THR A 376 -8.79 -24.75 26.25
C THR A 376 -9.08 -26.06 25.52
N ILE A 377 -8.52 -27.16 26.00
CA ILE A 377 -8.69 -28.49 25.39
C ILE A 377 -10.16 -28.95 25.49
N LYS A 378 -10.85 -28.64 26.60
CA LYS A 378 -12.27 -29.01 26.76
C LYS A 378 -13.18 -28.15 25.88
N ILE A 379 -12.82 -26.89 25.65
CA ILE A 379 -13.52 -26.01 24.71
C ILE A 379 -13.38 -26.56 23.29
N LEU A 380 -12.20 -27.01 22.88
CA LEU A 380 -12.00 -27.55 21.53
C LEU A 380 -12.71 -28.89 21.30
N MET A 381 -12.88 -29.70 22.34
CA MET A 381 -13.53 -31.01 22.27
C MET A 381 -15.06 -30.94 22.33
N ASN A 382 -15.63 -29.86 22.86
CA ASN A 382 -17.09 -29.71 22.90
C ASN A 382 -17.61 -29.38 21.50
N PRO A 383 -18.59 -30.15 20.97
CA PRO A 383 -19.08 -29.98 19.60
C PRO A 383 -19.70 -28.60 19.37
N VAL A 384 -20.37 -28.01 20.36
CA VAL A 384 -21.05 -26.71 20.21
C VAL A 384 -20.03 -25.58 20.07
N SER A 385 -19.05 -25.52 20.98
CA SER A 385 -17.97 -24.52 20.92
C SER A 385 -17.12 -24.67 19.65
N LEU A 386 -16.86 -25.90 19.20
CA LEU A 386 -16.15 -26.14 17.95
C LEU A 386 -16.93 -25.59 16.74
N THR A 387 -18.26 -25.79 16.70
CA THR A 387 -19.09 -25.22 15.62
C THR A 387 -19.08 -23.69 15.60
N ILE A 388 -19.12 -23.06 16.78
CA ILE A 388 -19.05 -21.60 16.91
C ILE A 388 -17.70 -21.08 16.39
N LEU A 389 -16.60 -21.73 16.76
CA LEU A 389 -15.26 -21.34 16.30
C LEU A 389 -15.09 -21.49 14.79
N ILE A 390 -15.54 -22.61 14.21
CA ILE A 390 -15.46 -22.82 12.75
C ILE A 390 -16.29 -21.77 12.01
N LEU A 391 -17.50 -21.48 12.49
CA LEU A 391 -18.38 -20.49 11.88
C LEU A 391 -17.81 -19.07 11.97
N GLY A 392 -17.23 -18.72 13.13
CA GLY A 392 -16.57 -17.43 13.34
C GLY A 392 -15.39 -17.21 12.40
N ASN A 393 -14.47 -18.17 12.31
CA ASN A 393 -13.32 -18.09 11.40
C ASN A 393 -13.77 -18.05 9.93
N LEU A 394 -14.75 -18.87 9.53
CA LEU A 394 -15.27 -18.85 8.15
C LEU A 394 -15.88 -17.49 7.78
N LEU A 395 -16.61 -16.87 8.71
CA LEU A 395 -17.18 -15.54 8.52
C LEU A 395 -16.09 -14.47 8.42
N ALA A 396 -15.09 -14.51 9.30
CA ALA A 396 -13.95 -13.59 9.28
C ALA A 396 -13.16 -13.69 7.96
N ILE A 397 -12.78 -14.91 7.54
CA ILE A 397 -12.09 -15.15 6.27
C ILE A 397 -12.91 -14.63 5.08
N GLY A 398 -14.22 -14.92 5.05
CA GLY A 398 -15.08 -14.56 3.93
C GLY A 398 -15.33 -13.05 3.82
N LEU A 399 -15.79 -12.42 4.89
CA LEU A 399 -16.18 -11.01 4.89
C LEU A 399 -14.98 -10.09 5.06
N GLU A 400 -14.17 -10.30 6.09
CA GLU A 400 -13.05 -9.39 6.40
C GLU A 400 -11.88 -9.59 5.44
N GLY A 401 -11.59 -10.83 5.04
CA GLY A 401 -10.59 -11.09 3.99
C GLY A 401 -10.93 -10.38 2.66
N SER A 402 -12.21 -10.37 2.28
CA SER A 402 -12.69 -9.64 1.10
C SER A 402 -12.60 -8.11 1.29
N MET A 403 -13.00 -7.60 2.46
CA MET A 403 -12.90 -6.17 2.77
C MET A 403 -11.44 -5.69 2.79
N ALA A 404 -10.53 -6.47 3.39
CA ALA A 404 -9.10 -6.20 3.43
C ALA A 404 -8.50 -6.14 2.02
N PHE A 405 -8.92 -7.04 1.12
CA PHE A 405 -8.50 -7.02 -0.28
C PHE A 405 -8.97 -5.74 -1.00
N ILE A 406 -10.26 -5.40 -0.89
CA ILE A 406 -10.85 -4.19 -1.52
C ILE A 406 -10.20 -2.92 -0.98
N GLN A 407 -9.99 -2.84 0.34
CA GLN A 407 -9.39 -1.66 0.97
C GLN A 407 -7.90 -1.53 0.60
N SER A 408 -7.18 -2.64 0.49
CA SER A 408 -5.80 -2.65 0.01
C SER A 408 -5.71 -2.17 -1.45
N LEU A 409 -6.68 -2.53 -2.31
CA LEU A 409 -6.77 -2.01 -3.67
C LEU A 409 -6.99 -0.50 -3.65
N ARG A 410 -7.96 -0.03 -2.87
CA ARG A 410 -8.27 1.39 -2.75
C ARG A 410 -7.04 2.23 -2.38
N LEU A 411 -6.36 1.87 -1.29
CA LEU A 411 -5.16 2.58 -0.79
C LEU A 411 -4.05 2.66 -1.84
N ASN A 412 -3.86 1.58 -2.60
CA ASN A 412 -2.86 1.57 -3.65
C ASN A 412 -3.27 2.41 -4.86
N LEU A 413 -4.54 2.37 -5.27
CA LEU A 413 -5.01 3.07 -6.47
C LEU A 413 -5.19 4.58 -6.23
N TYR A 414 -5.90 4.98 -5.18
CA TYR A 414 -6.28 6.37 -4.97
C TYR A 414 -5.24 7.14 -4.15
N GLU A 415 -4.73 6.57 -3.06
CA GLU A 415 -3.85 7.28 -2.14
C GLU A 415 -2.37 7.22 -2.56
N LEU A 416 -1.92 6.14 -3.24
CA LEU A 416 -0.56 5.99 -3.77
C LEU A 416 -0.48 6.28 -5.27
N GLY A 417 -1.20 5.53 -6.10
CA GLY A 417 -1.16 5.64 -7.57
C GLY A 417 -1.40 7.06 -8.07
N GLY A 418 -2.35 7.76 -7.45
CA GLY A 418 -2.71 9.15 -7.71
C GLY A 418 -1.57 10.17 -7.66
N LYS A 419 -0.49 9.89 -6.93
CA LYS A 419 0.56 10.88 -6.66
C LYS A 419 1.75 10.83 -7.63
N PHE A 420 1.91 9.73 -8.37
CA PHE A 420 3.05 9.56 -9.26
C PHE A 420 2.70 9.10 -10.68
N CYS A 421 1.55 8.45 -10.89
CA CYS A 421 1.12 8.05 -12.22
C CYS A 421 -0.01 8.95 -12.72
N LEU A 422 0.23 9.65 -13.84
CA LEU A 422 -0.85 10.28 -14.59
C LEU A 422 -1.58 9.23 -15.43
N CYS A 423 -0.88 8.16 -15.85
CA CYS A 423 -1.47 6.96 -16.45
C CYS A 423 -2.37 7.24 -17.67
N ASN A 424 -2.00 8.26 -18.46
CA ASN A 424 -2.65 8.64 -19.72
C ASN A 424 -2.00 8.00 -20.96
N GLY A 425 -1.11 7.01 -20.77
CA GLY A 425 -0.38 6.37 -21.86
C GLY A 425 -1.27 5.48 -22.73
N ARG A 426 -0.85 5.20 -23.95
CA ARG A 426 -1.52 4.22 -24.83
C ARG A 426 -0.84 2.84 -24.68
N PRO A 427 -1.58 1.74 -24.45
CA PRO A 427 -0.98 0.41 -24.45
C PRO A 427 -0.42 0.06 -25.83
N PHE A 428 0.72 -0.61 -25.86
CA PHE A 428 1.26 -1.15 -27.11
C PHE A 428 0.59 -2.48 -27.47
N GLU A 429 -0.26 -2.43 -28.49
CA GLU A 429 -0.87 -3.60 -29.10
C GLU A 429 -0.17 -3.89 -30.44
N PRO A 430 0.69 -4.92 -30.52
CA PRO A 430 1.31 -5.29 -31.79
C PRO A 430 0.24 -5.86 -32.74
N SER A 431 0.36 -5.60 -34.04
CA SER A 431 -0.47 -6.27 -35.05
C SER A 431 -0.14 -7.77 -35.06
N ILE A 432 -1.02 -8.59 -34.50
CA ILE A 432 -0.89 -10.06 -34.52
C ILE A 432 -1.75 -10.57 -35.69
N SER A 433 -1.12 -11.10 -36.74
CA SER A 433 -1.85 -11.82 -37.78
C SER A 433 -2.11 -13.26 -37.31
N TYR A 434 -3.39 -13.61 -37.16
CA TYR A 434 -3.80 -14.98 -36.85
C TYR A 434 -3.78 -15.82 -38.13
N VAL A 435 -2.89 -16.80 -38.23
CA VAL A 435 -2.87 -17.78 -39.33
C VAL A 435 -3.52 -19.06 -38.84
N LYS A 436 -4.77 -19.31 -39.25
CA LYS A 436 -5.41 -20.61 -39.07
C LYS A 436 -4.91 -21.53 -40.18
N VAL A 437 -3.92 -22.37 -39.88
CA VAL A 437 -3.51 -23.43 -40.80
C VAL A 437 -4.55 -24.53 -40.71
N ILE A 438 -5.43 -24.61 -41.70
CA ILE A 438 -6.27 -25.78 -41.93
C ILE A 438 -5.40 -26.73 -42.75
N LEU A 439 -4.99 -27.83 -42.14
CA LEU A 439 -4.41 -28.96 -42.86
C LEU A 439 -5.60 -29.77 -43.37
N ASP A 440 -5.76 -29.82 -44.69
CA ASP A 440 -6.70 -30.74 -45.36
C ASP A 440 -6.24 -32.19 -45.27
#